data_AF-A3U496-F1
#
_entry.id   AF-A3U496-F1
#
_cell.length_a   1.000
_cell.length_b   1.000
_cell.length_c   1.000
_cell.angle_alpha   90.00
_cell.angle_beta   90.00
_cell.angle_gamma   90.00
#
_symmetry.space_group_name_H-M   'P 1'
#
loop_
_entity.id
_entity.type
_entity.pdbx_description
1 polymer ?
#
loop_
_entity_poly.entity_id
_entity_poly.type
_entity_poly.pdbx_seq_one_letter_code
_entity_poly.pdbx_strand_id
1 'polypeptide(L)'
;MYEVFNVGKTILLDGKPLSLVTPAGVEGWIEKGIPHSHRYDQVRDPLDGQMKYRCLYEKDGADVPFVLVNDPDDGDGRVVLFDQKPK
;
A
#
# COMPACT_ATOMS: atom_id res chain seq x y z
N MET A 1 -18.75 -16.32 -3.40
CA MET A 1 -17.38 -16.53 -2.91
C MET A 1 -16.56 -15.35 -3.39
N TYR A 2 -16.34 -14.34 -2.56
CA TYR A 2 -15.48 -13.21 -2.92
C TYR A 2 -14.08 -13.52 -2.41
N GLU A 3 -13.39 -14.41 -3.12
CA GLU A 3 -11.96 -14.61 -2.94
C GLU A 3 -11.23 -13.40 -3.51
N VAL A 4 -11.13 -12.38 -2.67
CA VAL A 4 -10.34 -11.21 -2.94
C VAL A 4 -8.99 -11.46 -2.30
N PHE A 5 -8.06 -11.92 -3.11
CA PHE A 5 -6.68 -12.04 -2.70
C PHE A 5 -5.96 -10.71 -2.96
N ASN A 6 -5.26 -10.18 -1.97
CA ASN A 6 -4.07 -9.35 -2.19
C ASN A 6 -2.98 -10.24 -2.83
N VAL A 7 -3.20 -10.74 -4.06
CA VAL A 7 -2.29 -11.70 -4.72
C VAL A 7 -1.30 -11.01 -5.64
N GLY A 8 -0.04 -11.41 -5.51
CA GLY A 8 0.98 -11.19 -6.51
C GLY A 8 1.66 -9.82 -6.41
N LYS A 9 1.84 -9.16 -7.56
CA LYS A 9 2.75 -8.01 -7.68
C LYS A 9 2.34 -6.77 -6.87
N THR A 10 1.07 -6.64 -6.47
CA THR A 10 0.58 -5.47 -5.72
C THR A 10 1.12 -5.39 -4.28
N ILE A 11 1.52 -6.51 -3.69
CA ILE A 11 2.14 -6.59 -2.34
C ILE A 11 3.62 -6.97 -2.38
N LEU A 12 4.22 -7.06 -3.58
CA LEU A 12 5.63 -7.35 -3.77
C LEU A 12 6.38 -6.13 -4.29
N LEU A 13 7.59 -5.92 -3.81
CA LEU A 13 8.57 -4.99 -4.36
C LEU A 13 9.85 -5.79 -4.66
N ASP A 14 10.24 -5.82 -5.94
CA ASP A 14 11.38 -6.62 -6.42
C ASP A 14 11.34 -8.09 -5.99
N GLY A 15 10.13 -8.66 -5.94
CA GLY A 15 9.89 -10.04 -5.52
C GLY A 15 9.89 -10.27 -4.00
N LYS A 16 10.13 -9.23 -3.19
CA LYS A 16 10.08 -9.29 -1.73
C LYS A 16 8.72 -8.78 -1.21
N PRO A 17 8.19 -9.36 -0.12
CA PRO A 17 6.94 -8.90 0.48
C PRO A 17 7.09 -7.50 1.09
N LEU A 18 6.02 -6.72 0.97
CA LEU A 18 5.85 -5.45 1.65
C LEU A 18 5.09 -5.64 2.95
N SER A 19 5.35 -4.78 3.93
CA SER A 19 4.48 -4.64 5.10
C SER A 19 3.19 -3.92 4.71
N LEU A 20 2.13 -4.05 5.51
CA LEU A 20 0.85 -3.38 5.25
C LEU A 20 0.67 -2.20 6.20
N VAL A 21 0.08 -1.12 5.71
CA VAL A 21 -0.33 0.02 6.55
C VAL A 21 -1.65 0.58 6.07
N THR A 22 -2.56 0.89 7.00
CA THR A 22 -3.82 1.59 6.71
C THR A 22 -3.64 3.11 6.80
N PRO A 23 -4.56 3.95 6.27
CA PRO A 23 -4.53 5.39 6.50
C PRO A 23 -4.44 5.76 8.00
N ALA A 24 -5.22 5.10 8.85
CA ALA A 24 -5.15 5.30 10.30
C ALA A 24 -3.78 4.93 10.90
N GLY A 25 -3.13 3.89 10.35
CA GLY A 25 -1.76 3.53 10.73
C GLY A 25 -0.74 4.62 10.40
N VAL A 26 -0.89 5.26 9.23
CA VAL A 26 -0.05 6.39 8.81
C VAL A 26 -0.33 7.63 9.66
N GLU A 27 -1.61 7.94 9.93
CA GLU A 27 -2.00 9.03 10.84
C GLU A 27 -1.37 8.84 12.23
N GLY A 28 -1.40 7.62 12.76
CA GLY A 28 -0.74 7.30 14.03
C GLY A 28 0.79 7.48 14.01
N TRP A 29 1.45 7.43 12.85
CA TRP A 29 2.87 7.80 12.73
C TRP A 29 3.07 9.31 12.75
N ILE A 30 2.21 10.05 12.05
CA ILE A 30 2.21 11.53 12.01
C ILE A 30 2.00 12.09 13.42
N GLU A 31 0.99 11.62 14.14
CA GLU A 31 0.66 12.06 15.50
C GLU A 31 1.80 11.82 16.49
N LYS A 32 2.54 10.72 16.31
CA LYS A 32 3.68 10.35 17.16
C LYS A 32 4.99 11.02 16.71
N GLY A 33 4.96 11.84 15.66
CA GLY A 33 6.14 12.48 15.09
C GLY A 33 7.17 11.48 14.56
N ILE A 34 6.74 10.29 14.14
CA ILE A 34 7.65 9.27 13.61
C ILE A 34 8.07 9.68 12.20
N PRO A 35 9.37 9.85 11.91
CA PRO A 35 9.82 10.17 10.58
C PRO A 35 9.44 9.08 9.57
N HIS A 36 8.82 9.49 8.48
CA HIS A 36 8.46 8.63 7.37
C HIS A 36 8.43 9.44 6.07
N SER A 37 8.61 8.74 4.96
CA SER A 37 8.44 9.29 3.62
C SER A 37 7.52 8.37 2.82
N HIS A 38 7.07 8.86 1.66
CA HIS A 38 6.27 8.04 0.75
C HIS A 38 6.69 8.26 -0.69
N ARG A 39 6.44 7.24 -1.51
CA ARG A 39 6.63 7.27 -2.96
C ARG A 39 5.57 6.43 -3.65
N TYR A 40 5.43 6.65 -4.96
CA TYR A 40 4.51 5.88 -5.79
C TYR A 40 5.30 5.10 -6.83
N ASP A 41 4.94 3.83 -7.00
CA ASP A 41 5.32 3.00 -8.15
C ASP A 41 4.06 2.49 -8.86
N GLN A 42 4.25 1.92 -10.05
CA GLN A 42 3.14 1.37 -10.82
C GLN A 42 3.09 -0.15 -10.69
N VAL A 43 1.89 -0.66 -10.47
CA VAL A 43 1.56 -2.08 -10.45
C VAL A 43 0.39 -2.36 -11.37
N ARG A 44 0.29 -3.60 -11.84
CA ARG A 44 -0.87 -4.04 -12.61
C ARG A 44 -2.00 -4.37 -11.64
N ASP A 45 -3.13 -3.69 -11.78
CA ASP A 45 -4.32 -3.97 -11.00
C ASP A 45 -4.83 -5.38 -11.35
N PRO A 46 -5.02 -6.28 -10.35
CA PRO A 46 -5.49 -7.64 -10.60
C PRO A 46 -6.94 -7.70 -11.09
N LEU A 47 -7.73 -6.63 -10.97
CA LEU A 47 -9.15 -6.61 -11.34
C LEU A 47 -9.38 -6.28 -12.81
N ASP A 48 -8.71 -5.25 -13.32
CA ASP A 48 -8.90 -4.77 -14.69
C ASP A 48 -7.64 -4.92 -15.55
N GLY A 49 -6.51 -5.30 -14.96
CA GLY A 49 -5.24 -5.46 -15.67
C GLY A 49 -4.59 -4.14 -16.09
N GLN A 50 -5.09 -2.98 -15.65
CA GLN A 50 -4.52 -1.68 -15.96
C GLN A 50 -3.32 -1.36 -15.07
N MET A 51 -2.39 -0.53 -15.57
CA MET A 51 -1.31 -0.02 -14.74
C MET A 51 -1.84 1.10 -13.86
N LYS A 52 -1.77 0.91 -12.55
CA LYS A 52 -2.18 1.89 -11.54
C LYS A 52 -1.04 2.16 -10.58
N TYR A 53 -1.10 3.27 -9.87
CA TYR A 53 -0.12 3.62 -8.85
C TYR A 53 -0.52 3.02 -7.51
N ARG A 54 0.43 2.50 -6.75
CA ARG A 54 0.26 2.23 -5.31
C ARG A 54 1.16 3.16 -4.51
N CYS A 55 0.78 3.43 -3.26
CA CYS A 55 1.61 4.22 -2.35
C CYS A 55 2.46 3.28 -1.49
N LEU A 56 3.77 3.58 -1.42
CA LEU A 56 4.73 2.91 -0.57
C LEU A 56 5.28 3.89 0.45
N TYR A 57 5.27 3.49 1.72
CA TYR A 57 5.83 4.25 2.83
C TYR A 57 7.15 3.65 3.30
N GLU A 58 8.12 4.52 3.56
CA GLU A 58 9.37 4.18 4.21
C GLU A 58 9.36 4.85 5.59
N LYS A 59 9.37 4.03 6.63
CA LYS A 59 9.33 4.46 8.03
C LYS A 59 10.71 4.27 8.64
N ASP A 60 11.19 5.26 9.39
CA ASP A 60 12.48 5.15 10.06
C ASP A 60 12.52 3.95 11.02
N GLY A 61 13.63 3.21 10.99
CA GLY A 61 13.83 1.96 11.75
C GLY A 61 13.08 0.73 11.22
N ALA A 62 12.42 0.78 10.06
CA ALA A 62 11.83 -0.40 9.43
C ALA A 62 12.70 -0.96 8.30
N ASP A 63 12.92 -2.28 8.29
CA ASP A 63 13.75 -2.95 7.28
C ASP A 63 13.07 -3.10 5.92
N VAL A 64 11.74 -2.97 5.87
CA VAL A 64 10.94 -3.14 4.66
C VAL A 64 9.92 -1.99 4.51
N PRO A 65 9.65 -1.53 3.27
CA PRO A 65 8.61 -0.55 3.03
C PRO A 65 7.21 -1.12 3.32
N PHE A 66 6.27 -0.21 3.56
CA PHE A 66 4.86 -0.51 3.77
C PHE A 66 4.06 -0.12 2.52
N VAL A 67 3.10 -0.94 2.10
CA VAL A 67 2.11 -0.56 1.08
C VAL A 67 0.82 -0.12 1.76
N LEU A 68 0.23 0.95 1.23
CA LEU A 68 -1.06 1.45 1.71
C LEU A 68 -2.19 0.48 1.33
N VAL A 69 -2.96 0.04 2.32
CA VAL A 69 -4.16 -0.78 2.16
C VAL A 69 -5.38 -0.06 2.74
N ASN A 70 -6.58 -0.38 2.24
CA ASN A 70 -7.82 0.04 2.85
C ASN A 70 -7.94 -0.56 4.26
N ASP A 71 -8.67 0.12 5.13
CA ASP A 71 -9.03 -0.45 6.42
C ASP A 71 -9.91 -1.70 6.20
N PRO A 72 -9.64 -2.84 6.86
CA PRO A 72 -10.51 -4.00 6.79
C PRO A 72 -11.93 -3.76 7.31
N ASP A 73 -12.14 -2.75 8.16
CA ASP A 73 -13.47 -2.40 8.69
C ASP A 73 -14.27 -1.53 7.70
N ASP A 74 -13.60 -0.70 6.89
CA ASP A 74 -14.22 0.21 5.91
C ASP A 74 -14.13 -0.29 4.45
N GLY A 75 -13.45 -1.41 4.22
CA GLY A 75 -13.17 -1.93 2.89
C GLY A 75 -12.84 -3.41 2.89
N ASP A 76 -12.13 -3.87 1.88
CA ASP A 76 -11.74 -5.29 1.73
C ASP A 76 -10.27 -5.55 2.06
N GLY A 77 -9.62 -4.61 2.77
CA GLY A 77 -8.21 -4.71 3.13
C GLY A 77 -7.26 -4.71 1.92
N ARG A 78 -7.73 -4.34 0.72
CA ARG A 78 -6.87 -4.32 -0.48
C ARG A 78 -5.91 -3.16 -0.51
N VAL A 79 -4.81 -3.36 -1.24
CA VAL A 79 -3.91 -2.28 -1.64
C VAL A 79 -4.71 -1.16 -2.33
N VAL A 80 -4.50 0.08 -1.87
CA VAL A 80 -5.10 1.26 -2.48
C VAL A 80 -4.37 1.56 -3.79
N LEU A 81 -5.12 1.53 -4.90
CA LEU A 81 -4.62 1.81 -6.24
C LEU A 81 -5.20 3.11 -6.79
N PHE A 82 -4.37 3.91 -7.44
CA PHE A 82 -4.72 5.20 -8.03
C PHE A 82 -4.53 5.15 -9.55
N ASP A 83 -5.55 5.57 -10.31
CA ASP A 83 -5.45 5.62 -11.78
C ASP A 83 -4.41 6.64 -12.27
N GLN A 84 -4.18 7.69 -11.49
CA GLN A 84 -3.15 8.70 -11.73
C GLN A 84 -2.25 8.84 -10.52
N LYS A 85 -0.99 9.23 -10.74
CA LYS A 85 -0.06 9.51 -9.65
C LYS A 85 -0.59 10.70 -8.83
N PRO A 86 -0.88 10.52 -7.53
CA PRO A 86 -1.27 11.62 -6.67
C PRO A 86 -0.20 12.72 -6.62
N LYS A 87 -0.64 13.97 -6.43
CA LYS A 87 0.23 15.15 -6.35
C LYS A 87 0.52 15.52 -4.91
#